data_AF-A0A924WNL0-F1
#
_entry.id   AF-A0A924WNL0-F1
#
_cell.length_a   1.000
_cell.length_b   1.000
_cell.length_c   1.000
_cell.angle_alpha   90.00
_cell.angle_beta   90.00
_cell.angle_gamma   90.00
#
_symmetry.space_group_name_H-M   'P 1'
#
loop_
_entity.id
_entity.type
_entity.pdbx_description
1 polymer ?
#
loop_
_entity_poly.entity_id
_entity_poly.type
_entity_poly.pdbx_seq_one_letter_code
_entity_poly.pdbx_strand_id
1 'polypeptide(L)'
;MSALPALDAFEFFFDKPWSDGLPVVTPTADRLAWMLGGTVRDAGEVIGPVPPAMHIATVRDVALHAVMAGCRPDYLPVVLGGLALMLREPFNLNGVQGTMHGVAPLMIVNGPYAAKVGLHGANGCLGPGFRANATIGRAIRLLLLNLGGGIPGVASATVLSTPQRYTACWTENAERSPWESLAVARGYAPDDDVITCAMVESPRLCYDDVSQTPERLLTGIADSMAALSSWNMHVRSDMVVVMGPEQATVCANAGWSRTQVHAWLVANAGLRVAQLRRGGNWRDERARRIGVDPADDDAFVPTIKDAQDLQLMVAGGWGPVSAVAHGWGGGSRAVHGTYATH
;
A
#
# COMPACT_ATOMS: atom_id res chain seq x y z
N MET A 1 -36.48 16.11 -19.93
CA MET A 1 -35.35 16.25 -19.00
C MET A 1 -35.89 16.91 -17.74
N SER A 2 -36.16 16.14 -16.70
CA SER A 2 -36.64 16.70 -15.42
C SER A 2 -35.55 17.58 -14.85
N ALA A 3 -35.87 18.82 -14.51
CA ALA A 3 -34.96 19.71 -13.81
C ALA A 3 -34.49 19.02 -12.52
N LEU A 4 -33.17 18.82 -12.40
CA LEU A 4 -32.55 18.43 -11.13
C LEU A 4 -32.95 19.45 -10.05
N PRO A 5 -33.10 19.03 -8.78
CA PRO A 5 -33.44 19.95 -7.69
C PRO A 5 -32.43 21.10 -7.59
N ALA A 6 -32.83 22.22 -7.00
CA ALA A 6 -32.09 23.50 -7.00
C ALA A 6 -30.65 23.42 -6.44
N LEU A 7 -30.28 22.33 -5.76
CA LEU A 7 -28.90 21.90 -5.55
C LEU A 7 -28.88 20.37 -5.36
N ASP A 8 -28.35 19.62 -6.33
CA ASP A 8 -28.01 18.21 -6.12
C ASP A 8 -26.69 18.14 -5.35
N ALA A 9 -26.74 17.59 -4.13
CA ALA A 9 -25.58 17.52 -3.27
C ALA A 9 -24.43 16.70 -3.88
N PHE A 10 -24.72 15.69 -4.71
CA PHE A 10 -23.67 14.90 -5.36
C PHE A 10 -23.01 15.66 -6.51
N GLU A 11 -23.82 16.28 -7.37
CA GLU A 11 -23.31 17.11 -8.48
C GLU A 11 -22.48 18.29 -7.97
N PHE A 12 -22.87 18.89 -6.84
CA PHE A 12 -22.05 19.94 -6.19
C PHE A 12 -20.62 19.48 -5.92
N PHE A 13 -20.40 18.23 -5.50
CA PHE A 13 -19.06 17.70 -5.25
C PHE A 13 -18.34 17.31 -6.52
N PHE A 14 -19.03 16.80 -7.55
CA PHE A 14 -18.41 16.48 -8.83
C PHE A 14 -17.79 17.70 -9.51
N ASP A 15 -18.39 18.87 -9.35
CA ASP A 15 -17.86 20.14 -9.88
C ASP A 15 -16.62 20.67 -9.14
N LYS A 16 -16.17 20.00 -8.06
CA LYS A 16 -15.02 20.47 -7.27
C LYS A 16 -13.72 19.87 -7.79
N PRO A 17 -12.63 20.66 -7.86
CA PRO A 17 -11.32 20.18 -8.33
C PRO A 17 -10.71 19.13 -7.40
N TRP A 18 -11.21 19.02 -6.18
CA TRP A 18 -10.80 18.07 -5.16
C TRP A 18 -11.73 16.86 -5.04
N SER A 19 -12.67 16.70 -5.98
CA SER A 19 -13.41 15.45 -6.15
C SER A 19 -12.48 14.32 -6.62
N ASP A 20 -12.73 13.10 -6.15
CA ASP A 20 -12.10 11.90 -6.70
C ASP A 20 -12.94 11.26 -7.82
N GLY A 21 -13.97 11.94 -8.32
CA GLY A 21 -14.82 11.42 -9.40
C GLY A 21 -15.81 10.33 -8.96
N LEU A 22 -15.94 10.09 -7.65
CA LEU A 22 -16.95 9.21 -7.07
C LEU A 22 -17.90 10.02 -6.17
N PRO A 23 -19.18 9.62 -6.03
CA PRO A 23 -20.06 10.25 -5.05
C PRO A 23 -19.45 10.23 -3.65
N VAL A 24 -19.60 11.33 -2.92
CA VAL A 24 -19.19 11.42 -1.50
C VAL A 24 -20.42 11.47 -0.60
N VAL A 25 -20.27 11.00 0.63
CA VAL A 25 -21.28 11.24 1.66
C VAL A 25 -21.12 12.70 2.13
N THR A 26 -22.15 13.52 1.94
CA THR A 26 -22.12 14.94 2.36
C THR A 26 -21.71 15.08 3.84
N PRO A 27 -20.61 15.77 4.17
CA PRO A 27 -20.12 15.88 5.53
C PRO A 27 -20.88 16.97 6.31
N THR A 28 -22.08 16.66 6.78
CA THR A 28 -22.86 17.56 7.65
C THR A 28 -22.30 17.59 9.07
N ALA A 29 -22.67 18.62 9.86
CA ALA A 29 -22.25 18.75 11.25
C ALA A 29 -22.60 17.51 12.09
N ASP A 30 -23.82 16.96 11.92
CA ASP A 30 -24.27 15.77 12.64
C ASP A 30 -23.47 14.51 12.28
N ARG A 31 -23.17 14.32 10.99
CA ARG A 31 -22.36 13.19 10.52
C ARG A 31 -20.92 13.29 11.02
N LEU A 32 -20.37 14.51 11.07
CA LEU A 32 -19.05 14.75 11.62
C LEU A 32 -19.01 14.48 13.13
N ALA A 33 -20.01 14.94 13.88
CA ALA A 33 -20.12 14.66 15.31
C ALA A 33 -20.23 13.15 15.57
N TRP A 34 -21.03 12.44 14.76
CA TRP A 34 -21.14 10.97 14.83
C TRP A 34 -19.81 10.27 14.51
N MET A 35 -19.10 10.71 13.46
CA MET A 35 -17.79 10.17 13.09
C MET A 35 -16.75 10.37 14.20
N LEU A 36 -16.72 11.54 14.81
CA LEU A 36 -15.81 11.86 15.91
C LEU A 36 -16.05 10.99 17.15
N GLY A 37 -17.24 10.41 17.32
CA GLY A 37 -17.50 9.40 18.36
C GLY A 37 -16.71 8.10 18.21
N GLY A 38 -16.01 7.89 17.09
CA GLY A 38 -15.13 6.75 16.86
C GLY A 38 -13.73 6.87 17.49
N THR A 39 -13.43 7.97 18.18
CA THR A 39 -12.16 8.18 18.88
C THR A 39 -12.34 9.04 20.13
N VAL A 40 -11.43 8.92 21.10
CA VAL A 40 -11.32 9.77 22.28
C VAL A 40 -10.38 10.96 22.09
N ARG A 41 -9.69 11.03 20.94
CA ARG A 41 -8.77 12.13 20.63
C ARG A 41 -9.52 13.44 20.44
N ASP A 42 -8.87 14.54 20.85
CA ASP A 42 -9.46 15.88 20.72
C ASP A 42 -9.60 16.26 19.25
N ALA A 43 -10.74 16.84 18.87
CA ALA A 43 -11.03 17.17 17.48
C ALA A 43 -10.07 18.24 16.90
N GLY A 44 -9.49 19.09 17.75
CA GLY A 44 -8.50 20.10 17.37
C GLY A 44 -7.06 19.58 17.42
N GLU A 45 -6.83 18.35 17.87
CA GLU A 45 -5.50 17.75 17.90
C GLU A 45 -4.90 17.68 16.49
N VAL A 46 -3.69 18.21 16.35
CA VAL A 46 -2.95 18.25 15.08
C VAL A 46 -2.33 16.88 14.79
N ILE A 47 -2.58 16.36 13.59
CA ILE A 47 -1.90 15.17 13.05
C ILE A 47 -0.60 15.57 12.36
N GLY A 48 -0.63 16.64 11.55
CA GLY A 48 0.55 17.20 10.90
C GLY A 48 0.25 17.87 9.55
N PRO A 49 1.24 18.52 8.93
CA PRO A 49 1.11 19.14 7.62
C PRO A 49 1.04 18.08 6.51
N VAL A 50 0.03 18.14 5.64
CA VAL A 50 -0.11 17.22 4.50
C VAL A 50 0.55 17.83 3.26
N PRO A 51 1.70 17.33 2.78
CA PRO A 51 2.33 17.84 1.56
C PRO A 51 1.51 17.48 0.31
N PRO A 52 1.81 18.06 -0.87
CA PRO A 52 2.68 19.21 -1.09
C PRO A 52 2.10 20.57 -0.64
N ALA A 53 0.78 20.71 -0.51
CA ALA A 53 0.14 21.98 -0.14
C ALA A 53 0.38 22.40 1.32
N MET A 54 0.80 21.45 2.17
CA MET A 54 1.18 21.66 3.57
C MET A 54 0.03 22.20 4.45
N HIS A 55 -1.23 21.95 4.08
CA HIS A 55 -2.34 22.23 4.99
C HIS A 55 -2.24 21.35 6.23
N ILE A 56 -2.49 21.95 7.40
CA ILE A 56 -2.45 21.23 8.68
C ILE A 56 -3.69 20.36 8.79
N ALA A 57 -3.50 19.05 8.93
CA ALA A 57 -4.56 18.12 9.25
C ALA A 57 -4.76 18.03 10.76
N THR A 58 -6.01 18.16 11.19
CA THR A 58 -6.47 17.86 12.56
C THR A 58 -7.28 16.58 12.60
N VAL A 59 -7.59 16.06 13.79
CA VAL A 59 -8.53 14.93 13.96
C VAL A 59 -9.88 15.23 13.31
N ARG A 60 -10.40 16.47 13.44
CA ARG A 60 -11.63 16.92 12.79
C ARG A 60 -11.54 16.81 11.27
N ASP A 61 -10.42 17.22 10.67
CA ASP A 61 -10.24 17.14 9.22
C ASP A 61 -10.20 15.67 8.77
N VAL A 62 -9.49 14.80 9.49
CA VAL A 62 -9.48 13.35 9.20
C VAL A 62 -10.89 12.76 9.29
N ALA A 63 -11.65 13.08 10.34
CA ALA A 63 -13.03 12.65 10.49
C ALA A 63 -13.93 13.14 9.35
N LEU A 64 -13.76 14.39 8.90
CA LEU A 64 -14.53 14.95 7.78
C LEU A 64 -14.30 14.16 6.49
N HIS A 65 -13.04 13.85 6.16
CA HIS A 65 -12.72 13.07 4.96
C HIS A 65 -13.12 11.60 5.10
N ALA A 66 -13.08 11.04 6.31
CA ALA A 66 -13.65 9.72 6.60
C ALA A 66 -15.16 9.68 6.37
N VAL A 67 -15.90 10.73 6.76
CA VAL A 67 -17.33 10.86 6.41
C VAL A 67 -17.48 10.86 4.90
N MET A 68 -16.78 11.75 4.18
CA MET A 68 -16.87 11.85 2.72
C MET A 68 -16.63 10.52 2.01
N ALA A 69 -15.64 9.75 2.48
CA ALA A 69 -15.32 8.43 1.94
C ALA A 69 -16.38 7.36 2.23
N GLY A 70 -17.29 7.61 3.17
CA GLY A 70 -18.31 6.66 3.61
C GLY A 70 -17.84 5.71 4.71
N CYS A 71 -16.84 6.08 5.51
CA CYS A 71 -16.39 5.29 6.65
C CYS A 71 -17.49 5.12 7.72
N ARG A 72 -17.31 4.12 8.59
CA ARG A 72 -17.96 4.06 9.91
C ARG A 72 -17.06 4.71 10.97
N PRO A 73 -17.58 5.19 12.11
CA PRO A 73 -16.78 5.74 13.20
C PRO A 73 -15.64 4.82 13.63
N ASP A 74 -15.90 3.51 13.76
CA ASP A 74 -14.87 2.52 14.14
C ASP A 74 -13.71 2.41 13.14
N TYR A 75 -13.80 3.01 11.95
CA TYR A 75 -12.70 3.03 10.98
C TYR A 75 -11.76 4.23 11.20
N LEU A 76 -12.24 5.27 11.87
CA LEU A 76 -11.52 6.52 12.07
C LEU A 76 -10.14 6.32 12.72
N PRO A 77 -9.98 5.45 13.74
CA PRO A 77 -8.66 5.22 14.34
C PRO A 77 -7.61 4.69 13.35
N VAL A 78 -8.03 3.85 12.39
CA VAL A 78 -7.16 3.32 11.33
C VAL A 78 -6.75 4.44 10.37
N VAL A 79 -7.68 5.33 9.98
CA VAL A 79 -7.38 6.47 9.10
C VAL A 79 -6.43 7.46 9.78
N LEU A 80 -6.65 7.75 11.07
CA LEU A 80 -5.78 8.61 11.88
C LEU A 80 -4.36 8.04 11.97
N GLY A 81 -4.23 6.75 12.31
CA GLY A 81 -2.94 6.06 12.39
C GLY A 81 -2.23 6.02 11.03
N GLY A 82 -2.97 5.70 9.97
CA GLY A 82 -2.45 5.66 8.60
C GLY A 82 -1.88 7.00 8.14
N LEU A 83 -2.63 8.10 8.32
CA LEU A 83 -2.15 9.44 7.97
C LEU A 83 -0.91 9.80 8.80
N ALA A 84 -0.94 9.61 10.12
CA ALA A 84 0.18 9.93 11.00
C ALA A 84 1.48 9.20 10.59
N LEU A 85 1.36 7.93 10.18
CA LEU A 85 2.49 7.15 9.66
C LEU A 85 2.99 7.71 8.32
N MET A 86 2.09 7.98 7.37
CA MET A 86 2.46 8.53 6.05
C MET A 86 3.12 9.90 6.12
N LEU A 87 2.88 10.68 7.19
CA LEU A 87 3.52 11.97 7.42
C LEU A 87 4.95 11.88 7.96
N ARG A 88 5.43 10.68 8.32
CA ARG A 88 6.83 10.51 8.73
C ARG A 88 7.76 10.75 7.54
N GLU A 89 8.87 11.43 7.81
CA GLU A 89 9.88 11.80 6.80
C GLU A 89 10.31 10.63 5.90
N PRO A 90 10.58 9.40 6.41
CA PRO A 90 11.03 8.30 5.56
C PRO A 90 10.02 7.90 4.48
N PHE A 91 8.72 8.09 4.71
CA PHE A 91 7.68 7.79 3.72
C PHE A 91 7.68 8.80 2.56
N ASN A 92 8.22 10.01 2.77
CA ASN A 92 8.34 11.04 1.75
C ASN A 92 7.04 11.32 0.98
N LEU A 93 5.96 11.63 1.71
CA LEU A 93 4.63 11.84 1.14
C LEU A 93 4.59 12.97 0.08
N ASN A 94 5.51 13.93 0.17
CA ASN A 94 5.67 14.98 -0.83
C ASN A 94 6.07 14.41 -2.20
N GLY A 95 7.14 13.59 -2.23
CA GLY A 95 7.55 12.90 -3.44
C GLY A 95 6.51 11.89 -3.93
N VAL A 96 5.85 11.19 -3.00
CA VAL A 96 4.76 10.24 -3.27
C VAL A 96 3.63 10.90 -4.06
N GLN A 97 3.23 12.11 -3.68
CA GLN A 97 2.13 12.80 -4.36
C GLN A 97 2.55 13.52 -5.64
N GLY A 98 3.76 14.09 -5.66
CA GLY A 98 4.29 14.83 -6.81
C GLY A 98 4.84 13.96 -7.94
N THR A 99 4.89 12.64 -7.75
CA THR A 99 5.49 11.69 -8.69
C THR A 99 4.84 11.68 -10.08
N MET A 100 5.66 11.41 -11.10
CA MET A 100 5.21 11.04 -12.45
C MET A 100 4.68 9.60 -12.57
N HIS A 101 4.97 8.74 -11.59
CA HIS A 101 4.66 7.31 -11.64
C HIS A 101 3.26 7.01 -11.08
N GLY A 102 2.54 6.05 -11.66
CA GLY A 102 1.23 5.57 -11.20
C GLY A 102 1.29 4.64 -9.99
N VAL A 103 1.44 5.22 -8.79
CA VAL A 103 1.63 4.51 -7.52
C VAL A 103 0.69 5.04 -6.44
N ALA A 104 0.37 4.21 -5.46
CA ALA A 104 -0.54 4.52 -4.36
C ALA A 104 0.12 4.31 -2.99
N PRO A 105 -0.18 5.15 -1.99
CA PRO A 105 0.22 4.90 -0.61
C PRO A 105 -0.68 3.80 -0.03
N LEU A 106 -0.17 2.58 -0.05
CA LEU A 106 -0.83 1.39 0.47
C LEU A 106 -0.71 1.33 2.00
N MET A 107 -1.80 0.96 2.66
CA MET A 107 -1.83 0.54 4.05
C MET A 107 -2.03 -0.97 4.15
N ILE A 108 -1.22 -1.65 4.95
CA ILE A 108 -1.42 -3.04 5.38
C ILE A 108 -1.70 -3.00 6.89
N VAL A 109 -2.91 -3.38 7.29
CA VAL A 109 -3.38 -3.27 8.67
C VAL A 109 -3.43 -4.67 9.28
N ASN A 110 -2.70 -4.88 10.36
CA ASN A 110 -2.65 -6.10 11.14
C ASN A 110 -3.19 -5.85 12.55
N GLY A 111 -3.54 -6.95 13.24
CA GLY A 111 -3.95 -6.93 14.64
C GLY A 111 -5.45 -7.18 14.86
N PRO A 112 -5.87 -7.39 16.12
CA PRO A 112 -7.26 -7.70 16.47
C PRO A 112 -8.28 -6.64 16.01
N TYR A 113 -7.88 -5.37 15.98
CA TYR A 113 -8.76 -4.28 15.56
C TYR A 113 -9.07 -4.33 14.07
N ALA A 114 -8.14 -4.79 13.22
CA ALA A 114 -8.42 -5.00 11.81
C ALA A 114 -9.59 -5.97 11.61
N ALA A 115 -9.59 -7.08 12.35
CA ALA A 115 -10.70 -8.04 12.35
C ALA A 115 -11.98 -7.42 12.94
N LYS A 116 -11.89 -6.71 14.07
CA LYS A 116 -13.03 -6.02 14.71
C LYS A 116 -13.77 -5.08 13.76
N VAL A 117 -13.03 -4.31 12.96
CA VAL A 117 -13.64 -3.35 12.02
C VAL A 117 -14.11 -4.01 10.71
N GLY A 118 -13.81 -5.29 10.51
CA GLY A 118 -14.17 -6.04 9.31
C GLY A 118 -13.32 -5.67 8.10
N LEU A 119 -12.03 -5.37 8.30
CA LEU A 119 -11.07 -5.41 7.20
C LEU A 119 -10.96 -6.85 6.68
N HIS A 120 -10.99 -6.99 5.37
CA HIS A 120 -11.08 -8.29 4.71
C HIS A 120 -9.80 -8.63 3.96
N GLY A 121 -9.20 -9.77 4.31
CA GLY A 121 -7.97 -10.30 3.73
C GLY A 121 -8.15 -11.57 2.89
N ALA A 122 -9.37 -12.09 2.74
CA ALA A 122 -9.64 -13.38 2.07
C ALA A 122 -10.06 -13.20 0.59
N ASN A 123 -10.95 -14.06 0.05
CA ASN A 123 -11.39 -14.01 -1.35
C ASN A 123 -11.76 -12.59 -1.80
N GLY A 124 -11.19 -12.14 -2.93
CA GLY A 124 -11.45 -10.81 -3.47
C GLY A 124 -10.86 -9.65 -2.66
N CYS A 125 -10.00 -9.92 -1.66
CA CYS A 125 -9.23 -8.86 -1.00
C CYS A 125 -8.44 -8.05 -2.05
N LEU A 126 -8.11 -6.81 -1.72
CA LEU A 126 -7.52 -5.81 -2.63
C LEU A 126 -8.50 -5.23 -3.69
N GLY A 127 -9.69 -5.82 -3.85
CA GLY A 127 -10.75 -5.36 -4.75
C GLY A 127 -11.96 -4.72 -4.05
N PRO A 128 -13.05 -4.46 -4.80
CA PRO A 128 -14.30 -3.93 -4.25
C PRO A 128 -15.08 -4.98 -3.44
N GLY A 129 -16.09 -4.53 -2.67
CA GLY A 129 -17.01 -5.41 -1.93
C GLY A 129 -16.89 -5.33 -0.41
N PHE A 130 -15.78 -4.80 0.10
CA PHE A 130 -15.50 -4.72 1.54
C PHE A 130 -15.38 -3.26 1.97
N ARG A 131 -16.41 -2.76 2.68
CA ARG A 131 -16.54 -1.33 3.04
C ARG A 131 -15.33 -0.81 3.82
N ALA A 132 -14.79 -1.57 4.77
CA ALA A 132 -13.62 -1.16 5.55
C ALA A 132 -12.42 -0.90 4.63
N ASN A 133 -12.02 -1.87 3.82
CA ASN A 133 -10.91 -1.75 2.86
C ASN A 133 -11.14 -0.56 1.90
N ALA A 134 -12.33 -0.50 1.28
CA ALA A 134 -12.64 0.50 0.28
C ALA A 134 -12.63 1.92 0.85
N THR A 135 -13.28 2.14 1.99
CA THR A 135 -13.50 3.49 2.53
C THR A 135 -12.31 4.01 3.33
N ILE A 136 -11.54 3.16 4.03
CA ILE A 136 -10.33 3.60 4.75
C ILE A 136 -9.29 4.11 3.75
N GLY A 137 -8.98 3.34 2.70
CA GLY A 137 -8.02 3.77 1.69
C GLY A 137 -8.51 5.01 0.91
N ARG A 138 -9.82 5.11 0.64
CA ARG A 138 -10.42 6.29 0.00
C ARG A 138 -10.37 7.52 0.90
N ALA A 139 -10.56 7.39 2.21
CA ALA A 139 -10.45 8.50 3.15
C ALA A 139 -9.05 9.11 3.13
N ILE A 140 -8.00 8.26 3.12
CA ILE A 140 -6.63 8.71 2.90
C ILE A 140 -6.52 9.42 1.56
N ARG A 141 -7.03 8.86 0.47
CA ARG A 141 -6.92 9.52 -0.84
C ARG A 141 -7.56 10.90 -0.86
N LEU A 142 -8.75 11.07 -0.26
CA LEU A 142 -9.42 12.36 -0.16
C LEU A 142 -8.62 13.36 0.69
N LEU A 143 -8.00 12.92 1.79
CA LEU A 143 -7.09 13.76 2.59
C LEU A 143 -5.92 14.28 1.74
N LEU A 144 -5.29 13.39 0.96
CA LEU A 144 -4.18 13.75 0.09
C LEU A 144 -4.59 14.72 -1.02
N LEU A 145 -5.80 14.57 -1.57
CA LEU A 145 -6.35 15.51 -2.56
C LEU A 145 -6.65 16.86 -1.92
N ASN A 146 -7.42 16.88 -0.84
CA ASN A 146 -8.04 18.10 -0.30
C ASN A 146 -7.07 18.91 0.56
N LEU A 147 -6.26 18.25 1.40
CA LEU A 147 -5.29 18.90 2.27
C LEU A 147 -3.89 18.88 1.67
N GLY A 148 -3.55 17.82 0.96
CA GLY A 148 -2.26 17.71 0.29
C GLY A 148 -2.20 18.48 -1.04
N GLY A 149 -3.34 18.77 -1.66
CA GLY A 149 -3.36 19.36 -3.00
C GLY A 149 -2.84 18.42 -4.09
N GLY A 150 -2.82 17.10 -3.85
CA GLY A 150 -2.34 16.05 -4.76
C GLY A 150 -3.20 15.81 -6.01
N ILE A 151 -3.74 16.90 -6.58
CA ILE A 151 -4.65 16.93 -7.72
C ILE A 151 -3.85 16.64 -9.00
N PRO A 152 -4.29 15.66 -9.83
CA PRO A 152 -3.66 15.34 -11.11
C PRO A 152 -3.52 16.56 -12.02
N GLY A 153 -2.32 16.79 -12.57
CA GLY A 153 -2.04 17.92 -13.45
C GLY A 153 -1.84 19.26 -12.75
N VAL A 154 -2.02 19.33 -11.42
CA VAL A 154 -1.73 20.53 -10.61
C VAL A 154 -0.45 20.31 -9.80
N ALA A 155 -0.53 19.55 -8.70
CA ALA A 155 0.66 19.19 -7.92
C ALA A 155 1.11 17.74 -8.16
N SER A 156 0.19 16.87 -8.62
CA SER A 156 0.49 15.48 -8.97
C SER A 156 0.88 15.37 -10.44
N ALA A 157 2.15 15.11 -10.72
CA ALA A 157 2.68 14.97 -12.09
C ALA A 157 2.46 13.58 -12.71
N THR A 158 1.64 12.73 -12.09
CA THR A 158 1.38 11.34 -12.49
C THR A 158 0.96 11.25 -13.96
N VAL A 159 1.73 10.54 -14.76
CA VAL A 159 1.52 10.42 -16.22
C VAL A 159 0.40 9.44 -16.53
N LEU A 160 0.46 8.24 -15.94
CA LEU A 160 -0.59 7.23 -15.96
C LEU A 160 -0.86 6.79 -14.52
N SER A 161 -2.13 6.67 -14.15
CA SER A 161 -2.54 6.29 -12.79
C SER A 161 -2.85 4.78 -12.69
N THR A 162 -3.28 4.36 -11.51
CA THR A 162 -3.66 2.98 -11.14
C THR A 162 -5.00 3.02 -10.39
N PRO A 163 -5.89 2.01 -10.53
CA PRO A 163 -7.11 1.92 -9.73
C PRO A 163 -6.87 1.97 -8.22
N GLN A 164 -5.73 1.49 -7.73
CA GLN A 164 -5.36 1.59 -6.30
C GLN A 164 -5.23 3.03 -5.80
N ARG A 165 -5.06 4.02 -6.70
CA ARG A 165 -4.99 5.42 -6.28
C ARG A 165 -6.32 5.93 -5.74
N TYR A 166 -7.44 5.25 -6.01
CA TYR A 166 -8.71 5.53 -5.35
C TYR A 166 -8.77 4.97 -3.93
N THR A 167 -8.16 3.81 -3.69
CA THR A 167 -8.15 3.16 -2.38
C THR A 167 -7.10 2.05 -2.32
N ALA A 168 -6.31 2.03 -1.25
CA ALA A 168 -5.29 1.02 -1.00
C ALA A 168 -5.19 0.73 0.51
N CYS A 169 -6.09 -0.11 1.02
CA CYS A 169 -6.10 -0.59 2.40
C CYS A 169 -6.33 -2.10 2.44
N TRP A 170 -5.31 -2.83 2.84
CA TRP A 170 -5.20 -4.28 2.81
C TRP A 170 -5.03 -4.84 4.21
N THR A 171 -5.30 -6.13 4.36
CA THR A 171 -5.00 -6.91 5.57
C THR A 171 -4.70 -8.35 5.18
N GLU A 172 -4.02 -9.09 6.04
CA GLU A 172 -3.68 -10.50 5.79
C GLU A 172 -4.87 -11.44 5.98
N ASN A 173 -4.84 -12.60 5.33
CA ASN A 173 -5.76 -13.69 5.61
C ASN A 173 -5.25 -14.49 6.81
N ALA A 174 -5.43 -13.97 8.03
CA ALA A 174 -4.90 -14.59 9.24
C ALA A 174 -5.36 -16.06 9.43
N GLU A 175 -6.60 -16.38 9.05
CA GLU A 175 -7.18 -17.73 9.19
C GLU A 175 -6.52 -18.78 8.28
N ARG A 176 -6.04 -18.37 7.10
CA ARG A 176 -5.40 -19.27 6.12
C ARG A 176 -3.93 -18.96 5.88
N SER A 177 -3.31 -18.22 6.79
CA SER A 177 -1.88 -17.96 6.76
C SER A 177 -1.16 -19.09 7.51
N PRO A 178 -0.18 -19.77 6.88
CA PRO A 178 0.60 -20.80 7.57
C PRO A 178 1.70 -20.23 8.48
N TRP A 179 1.88 -18.90 8.49
CA TRP A 179 2.92 -18.20 9.22
C TRP A 179 2.36 -17.04 10.04
N GLU A 180 3.22 -16.43 10.84
CA GLU A 180 2.95 -15.19 11.55
C GLU A 180 2.68 -14.01 10.58
N SER A 181 1.96 -13.01 11.08
CA SER A 181 1.61 -11.80 10.34
C SER A 181 2.84 -10.95 10.01
N LEU A 182 2.70 -10.03 9.05
CA LEU A 182 3.71 -9.02 8.75
C LEU A 182 4.09 -8.19 9.97
N ALA A 183 3.13 -7.86 10.84
CA ALA A 183 3.41 -7.18 12.10
C ALA A 183 4.32 -8.01 13.02
N VAL A 184 4.00 -9.29 13.25
CA VAL A 184 4.81 -10.16 14.11
C VAL A 184 6.20 -10.38 13.51
N ALA A 185 6.29 -10.60 12.19
CA ALA A 185 7.58 -10.70 11.49
C ALA A 185 8.43 -9.41 11.58
N ARG A 186 7.80 -8.25 11.83
CA ARG A 186 8.47 -6.97 12.08
C ARG A 186 8.82 -6.72 13.55
N GLY A 187 8.55 -7.69 14.43
CA GLY A 187 8.90 -7.65 15.84
C GLY A 187 7.82 -7.09 16.77
N TYR A 188 6.58 -6.92 16.29
CA TYR A 188 5.45 -6.56 17.14
C TYR A 188 4.85 -7.79 17.84
N ALA A 189 4.09 -7.57 18.90
CA ALA A 189 3.35 -8.63 19.57
C ALA A 189 2.15 -9.09 18.70
N PRO A 190 1.70 -10.36 18.82
CA PRO A 190 0.57 -10.88 18.04
C PRO A 190 -0.76 -10.12 18.25
N ASP A 191 -0.92 -9.46 19.40
CA ASP A 191 -2.08 -8.67 19.79
C ASP A 191 -1.93 -7.16 19.52
N ASP A 192 -0.78 -6.71 18.99
CA ASP A 192 -0.59 -5.32 18.60
C ASP A 192 -1.39 -4.99 17.32
N ASP A 193 -2.07 -3.84 17.35
CA ASP A 193 -2.70 -3.23 16.18
C ASP A 193 -1.69 -2.37 15.43
N VAL A 194 -1.28 -2.83 14.24
CA VAL A 194 -0.15 -2.26 13.49
C VAL A 194 -0.56 -1.92 12.07
N ILE A 195 -0.12 -0.76 11.60
CA ILE A 195 -0.21 -0.38 10.19
C ILE A 195 1.20 -0.36 9.61
N THR A 196 1.39 -0.98 8.45
CA THR A 196 2.54 -0.78 7.57
C THR A 196 2.09 0.01 6.35
N CYS A 197 2.70 1.16 6.09
CA CYS A 197 2.47 1.96 4.89
C CYS A 197 3.63 1.76 3.91
N ALA A 198 3.33 1.47 2.66
CA ALA A 198 4.31 1.36 1.58
C ALA A 198 3.78 2.07 0.33
N MET A 199 4.67 2.64 -0.48
CA MET A 199 4.27 3.24 -1.75
C MET A 199 4.50 2.26 -2.89
N VAL A 200 3.43 1.81 -3.54
CA VAL A 200 3.50 0.70 -4.51
C VAL A 200 2.64 0.91 -5.76
N GLU A 201 3.02 0.20 -6.81
CA GLU A 201 2.29 0.05 -8.07
C GLU A 201 1.11 -0.92 -7.90
N SER A 202 0.25 -0.99 -8.92
CA SER A 202 -0.75 -2.07 -9.02
C SER A 202 -0.08 -3.44 -8.97
N PRO A 203 -0.64 -4.40 -8.22
CA PRO A 203 -0.08 -5.73 -8.13
C PRO A 203 -0.11 -6.41 -9.50
N ARG A 204 1.03 -6.96 -9.90
CA ARG A 204 1.13 -7.95 -10.97
C ARG A 204 0.79 -9.31 -10.39
N LEU A 205 -0.20 -9.98 -10.97
CA LEU A 205 -0.58 -11.34 -10.55
C LEU A 205 0.42 -12.38 -11.08
N CYS A 206 0.70 -13.38 -10.25
CA CYS A 206 1.59 -14.51 -10.51
C CYS A 206 0.76 -15.79 -10.38
N TYR A 207 0.35 -16.37 -11.49
CA TYR A 207 -0.40 -17.63 -11.54
C TYR A 207 0.56 -18.82 -11.60
N ASP A 208 0.39 -19.79 -10.70
CA ASP A 208 1.11 -21.07 -10.75
C ASP A 208 0.34 -22.15 -9.97
N ASP A 209 -0.22 -23.11 -10.70
CA ASP A 209 -0.97 -24.27 -10.21
C ASP A 209 -0.20 -25.61 -10.35
N VAL A 210 1.06 -25.56 -10.78
CA VAL A 210 1.87 -26.75 -11.09
C VAL A 210 3.06 -26.93 -10.16
N SER A 211 3.54 -25.86 -9.53
CA SER A 211 4.70 -25.93 -8.63
C SER A 211 4.33 -26.56 -7.29
N GLN A 212 5.08 -27.62 -6.94
CA GLN A 212 4.89 -28.40 -5.71
C GLN A 212 6.10 -28.34 -4.78
N THR A 213 7.13 -27.56 -5.15
CA THR A 213 8.29 -27.29 -4.30
C THR A 213 8.47 -25.78 -4.13
N PRO A 214 8.99 -25.33 -2.97
CA PRO A 214 9.18 -23.90 -2.70
C PRO A 214 10.04 -23.22 -3.75
N GLU A 215 11.19 -23.79 -4.11
CA GLU A 215 12.13 -23.17 -5.03
C GLU A 215 11.52 -22.96 -6.42
N ARG A 216 10.76 -23.93 -6.93
CA ARG A 216 10.11 -23.83 -8.23
C ARG A 216 9.02 -22.77 -8.23
N LEU A 217 8.17 -22.76 -7.19
CA LEU A 217 7.11 -21.77 -7.02
C LEU A 217 7.67 -20.36 -6.88
N LEU A 218 8.62 -20.18 -5.97
CA LEU A 218 9.21 -18.88 -5.67
C LEU A 218 10.01 -18.33 -6.84
N THR A 219 10.54 -19.18 -7.74
CA THR A 219 11.19 -18.73 -8.99
C THR A 219 10.24 -17.90 -9.84
N GLY A 220 8.97 -18.30 -9.99
CA GLY A 220 7.99 -17.53 -10.77
C GLY A 220 7.62 -16.19 -10.11
N ILE A 221 7.55 -16.16 -8.78
CA ILE A 221 7.33 -14.93 -8.01
C ILE A 221 8.56 -14.01 -8.14
N ALA A 222 9.77 -14.54 -7.97
CA ALA A 222 11.03 -13.81 -8.09
C ALA A 222 11.24 -13.22 -9.50
N ASP A 223 10.86 -13.93 -10.55
CA ASP A 223 10.84 -13.39 -11.92
C ASP A 223 9.88 -12.19 -12.03
N SER A 224 8.68 -12.31 -11.46
CA SER A 224 7.70 -11.20 -11.46
C SER A 224 8.13 -10.00 -10.62
N MET A 225 9.00 -10.19 -9.61
CA MET A 225 9.66 -9.11 -8.88
C MET A 225 10.74 -8.41 -9.73
N ALA A 226 11.37 -9.14 -10.65
CA ALA A 226 12.54 -8.69 -11.41
C ALA A 226 12.18 -8.01 -12.75
N ALA A 227 11.36 -6.97 -12.70
CA ALA A 227 10.93 -6.26 -13.90
C ALA A 227 11.91 -5.15 -14.33
N LEU A 228 12.42 -5.21 -15.58
CA LEU A 228 13.33 -4.20 -16.16
C LEU A 228 12.78 -2.76 -16.08
N SER A 229 11.46 -2.59 -16.15
CA SER A 229 10.78 -1.28 -16.07
C SER A 229 10.49 -0.82 -14.64
N SER A 230 10.69 -1.67 -13.63
CA SER A 230 10.43 -1.33 -12.24
C SER A 230 11.56 -0.52 -11.62
N TRP A 231 11.21 0.43 -10.74
CA TRP A 231 12.19 1.13 -9.92
C TRP A 231 13.01 0.20 -9.04
N ASN A 232 12.39 -0.88 -8.53
CA ASN A 232 13.09 -1.84 -7.67
C ASN A 232 14.35 -2.38 -8.32
N MET A 233 14.37 -2.60 -9.64
CA MET A 233 15.60 -3.07 -10.31
C MET A 233 16.73 -2.04 -10.26
N HIS A 234 16.43 -0.74 -10.29
CA HIS A 234 17.42 0.31 -10.51
C HIS A 234 17.82 1.08 -9.25
N VAL A 235 16.96 1.13 -8.24
CA VAL A 235 17.18 1.88 -7.00
C VAL A 235 16.58 1.12 -5.81
N ARG A 236 17.10 1.37 -4.61
CA ARG A 236 16.53 0.84 -3.37
C ARG A 236 15.10 1.38 -3.19
N SER A 237 14.12 0.49 -3.29
CA SER A 237 12.68 0.79 -3.18
C SER A 237 12.01 -0.35 -2.42
N ASP A 238 10.95 -0.06 -1.67
CA ASP A 238 10.13 -1.11 -1.04
C ASP A 238 9.45 -2.00 -2.09
N MET A 239 8.99 -3.17 -1.67
CA MET A 239 8.15 -4.04 -2.50
C MET A 239 7.19 -4.79 -1.61
N VAL A 240 5.95 -4.99 -2.07
CA VAL A 240 5.01 -5.86 -1.37
C VAL A 240 4.78 -7.12 -2.20
N VAL A 241 5.06 -8.28 -1.60
CA VAL A 241 4.71 -9.59 -2.16
C VAL A 241 3.56 -10.14 -1.34
N VAL A 242 2.43 -10.39 -2.00
CA VAL A 242 1.25 -11.02 -1.42
C VAL A 242 1.18 -12.45 -1.91
N MET A 243 1.48 -13.41 -1.03
CA MET A 243 1.32 -14.82 -1.36
C MET A 243 -0.13 -15.26 -1.16
N GLY A 244 -0.66 -16.00 -2.14
CA GLY A 244 -1.94 -16.69 -1.98
C GLY A 244 -1.83 -17.79 -0.92
N PRO A 245 -2.86 -18.03 -0.09
CA PRO A 245 -2.86 -19.07 0.94
C PRO A 245 -2.42 -20.47 0.48
N GLU A 246 -2.84 -20.90 -0.71
CA GLU A 246 -2.46 -22.21 -1.27
C GLU A 246 -0.94 -22.27 -1.55
N GLN A 247 -0.40 -21.25 -2.20
CA GLN A 247 1.03 -21.16 -2.55
C GLN A 247 1.91 -20.96 -1.31
N ALA A 248 1.44 -20.21 -0.31
CA ALA A 248 2.09 -20.14 0.99
C ALA A 248 2.12 -21.52 1.68
N THR A 249 1.03 -22.29 1.56
CA THR A 249 0.93 -23.65 2.11
C THR A 249 1.88 -24.62 1.43
N VAL A 250 2.14 -24.51 0.12
CA VAL A 250 3.19 -25.30 -0.57
C VAL A 250 4.54 -25.12 0.11
N CYS A 251 4.89 -23.88 0.47
CA CYS A 251 6.14 -23.59 1.16
C CYS A 251 6.14 -24.16 2.60
N ALA A 252 5.07 -23.93 3.35
CA ALA A 252 4.95 -24.42 4.72
C ALA A 252 4.96 -25.96 4.82
N ASN A 253 4.31 -26.67 3.88
CA ASN A 253 4.31 -28.14 3.82
C ASN A 253 5.70 -28.72 3.54
N ALA A 254 6.57 -27.96 2.85
CA ALA A 254 7.98 -28.31 2.68
C ALA A 254 8.84 -27.91 3.90
N GLY A 255 8.23 -27.45 5.00
CA GLY A 255 8.91 -27.04 6.22
C GLY A 255 9.52 -25.64 6.16
N TRP A 256 9.22 -24.82 5.15
CA TRP A 256 9.77 -23.47 5.05
C TRP A 256 9.02 -22.50 5.95
N SER A 257 9.77 -21.81 6.79
CA SER A 257 9.32 -20.63 7.53
C SER A 257 9.14 -19.42 6.60
N ARG A 258 8.35 -18.44 7.06
CA ARG A 258 8.22 -17.14 6.43
C ARG A 258 9.58 -16.48 6.19
N THR A 259 10.49 -16.55 7.16
CA THR A 259 11.85 -16.01 7.06
C THR A 259 12.65 -16.66 5.94
N GLN A 260 12.53 -17.98 5.76
CA GLN A 260 13.21 -18.68 4.65
C GLN A 260 12.64 -18.28 3.29
N VAL A 261 11.31 -18.19 3.16
CA VAL A 261 10.66 -17.71 1.93
C VAL A 261 11.10 -16.29 1.60
N HIS A 262 11.07 -15.40 2.59
CA HIS A 262 11.51 -14.01 2.46
C HIS A 262 12.98 -13.91 2.03
N ALA A 263 13.89 -14.59 2.74
CA ALA A 263 15.31 -14.59 2.42
C ALA A 263 15.59 -15.17 1.04
N TRP A 264 14.86 -16.22 0.64
CA TRP A 264 15.00 -16.81 -0.69
C TRP A 264 14.59 -15.82 -1.79
N LEU A 265 13.45 -15.13 -1.63
CA LEU A 265 13.01 -14.11 -2.59
C LEU A 265 14.02 -12.95 -2.68
N VAL A 266 14.54 -12.47 -1.54
CA VAL A 266 15.58 -11.42 -1.52
C VAL A 266 16.85 -11.86 -2.26
N ALA A 267 17.26 -13.11 -2.08
CA ALA A 267 18.49 -13.63 -2.69
C ALA A 267 18.36 -13.97 -4.18
N ASN A 268 17.17 -14.39 -4.63
CA ASN A 268 16.98 -14.95 -5.98
C ASN A 268 16.20 -14.04 -6.92
N ALA A 269 15.48 -13.04 -6.44
CA ALA A 269 14.83 -12.04 -7.29
C ALA A 269 15.87 -11.03 -7.78
N GLY A 270 16.14 -11.04 -9.09
CA GLY A 270 17.07 -10.11 -9.72
C GLY A 270 17.35 -10.47 -11.17
N LEU A 271 18.21 -9.67 -11.79
CA LEU A 271 18.63 -9.86 -13.18
C LEU A 271 20.14 -9.76 -13.28
N ARG A 272 20.71 -10.38 -14.32
CA ARG A 272 22.12 -10.18 -14.67
C ARG A 272 22.33 -8.83 -15.34
N VAL A 273 23.53 -8.27 -15.22
CA VAL A 273 23.93 -7.04 -15.92
C VAL A 273 23.67 -7.13 -17.43
N ALA A 274 23.95 -8.28 -18.06
CA ALA A 274 23.68 -8.49 -19.49
C ALA A 274 22.21 -8.23 -19.86
N GLN A 275 21.26 -8.58 -18.99
CA GLN A 275 19.83 -8.34 -19.22
C GLN A 275 19.47 -6.87 -19.00
N LEU A 276 20.01 -6.25 -17.95
CA LEU A 276 19.76 -4.84 -17.61
C LEU A 276 20.30 -3.88 -18.66
N ARG A 277 21.43 -4.18 -19.29
CA ARG A 277 21.99 -3.37 -20.39
C ARG A 277 21.10 -3.32 -21.62
N ARG A 278 20.13 -4.24 -21.75
CA ARG A 278 19.20 -4.30 -22.90
C ARG A 278 18.02 -3.35 -22.78
N GLY A 279 17.79 -2.69 -21.63
CA GLY A 279 16.68 -1.74 -21.49
C GLY A 279 16.42 -1.26 -20.07
N GLY A 280 15.25 -0.64 -19.87
CA GLY A 280 14.88 -0.05 -18.59
C GLY A 280 15.67 1.23 -18.28
N ASN A 281 15.86 1.52 -16.98
CA ASN A 281 16.59 2.70 -16.50
C ASN A 281 18.00 2.34 -16.01
N TRP A 282 18.67 1.39 -16.70
CA TRP A 282 20.01 0.94 -16.37
C TRP A 282 21.04 2.07 -16.54
N ARG A 283 21.93 2.20 -15.55
CA ARG A 283 23.03 3.17 -15.53
C ARG A 283 24.22 2.57 -14.78
N ASP A 284 25.38 2.55 -15.41
CA ASP A 284 26.62 2.02 -14.81
C ASP A 284 26.95 2.66 -13.45
N GLU A 285 26.68 3.95 -13.29
CA GLU A 285 26.89 4.68 -12.04
C GLU A 285 26.03 4.14 -10.87
N ARG A 286 24.84 3.61 -11.17
CA ARG A 286 23.97 2.99 -10.15
C ARG A 286 24.46 1.60 -9.77
N ALA A 287 24.92 0.81 -10.75
CA ALA A 287 25.52 -0.50 -10.52
C ALA A 287 26.72 -0.38 -9.56
N ARG A 288 27.64 0.54 -9.85
CA ARG A 288 28.82 0.79 -8.99
C ARG A 288 28.44 1.19 -7.57
N ARG A 289 27.37 1.97 -7.38
CA ARG A 289 26.88 2.39 -6.05
C ARG A 289 26.37 1.24 -5.18
N ILE A 290 25.98 0.13 -5.80
CA ILE A 290 25.55 -1.09 -5.09
C ILE A 290 26.60 -2.21 -5.16
N GLY A 291 27.84 -1.88 -5.53
CA GLY A 291 28.95 -2.83 -5.56
C GLY A 291 28.92 -3.82 -6.74
N VAL A 292 28.17 -3.52 -7.79
CA VAL A 292 28.10 -4.34 -9.01
C VAL A 292 29.02 -3.74 -10.08
N ASP A 293 29.88 -4.57 -10.69
CA ASP A 293 30.66 -4.19 -11.86
C ASP A 293 29.75 -4.15 -13.10
N PRO A 294 29.52 -2.96 -13.72
CA PRO A 294 28.69 -2.87 -14.91
C PRO A 294 29.32 -3.51 -16.17
N ALA A 295 30.60 -3.90 -16.13
CA ALA A 295 31.26 -4.62 -17.22
C ALA A 295 31.17 -6.15 -17.09
N ASP A 296 30.81 -6.67 -15.92
CA ASP A 296 30.60 -8.10 -15.70
C ASP A 296 29.17 -8.47 -16.08
N ASP A 297 29.00 -8.98 -17.29
CA ASP A 297 27.70 -9.38 -17.84
C ASP A 297 27.00 -10.45 -16.98
N ASP A 298 27.73 -11.23 -16.19
CA ASP A 298 27.22 -12.28 -15.30
C ASP A 298 26.93 -11.81 -13.87
N ALA A 299 27.31 -10.58 -13.52
CA ALA A 299 27.05 -10.05 -12.20
C ALA A 299 25.54 -9.97 -11.92
N PHE A 300 25.13 -10.53 -10.78
CA PHE A 300 23.74 -10.55 -10.35
C PHE A 300 23.37 -9.23 -9.66
N VAL A 301 22.27 -8.63 -10.11
CA VAL A 301 21.71 -7.41 -9.51
C VAL A 301 20.41 -7.78 -8.82
N PRO A 302 20.36 -7.79 -7.47
CA PRO A 302 19.16 -8.15 -6.74
C PRO A 302 18.10 -7.07 -6.92
N THR A 303 16.83 -7.47 -7.04
CA THR A 303 15.68 -6.56 -7.05
C THR A 303 15.57 -5.81 -5.71
N ILE A 304 15.73 -6.52 -4.60
CA ILE A 304 15.67 -5.97 -3.24
C ILE A 304 17.09 -5.66 -2.76
N LYS A 305 17.35 -4.39 -2.44
CA LYS A 305 18.70 -3.91 -2.06
C LYS A 305 18.98 -4.06 -0.58
N ASP A 306 17.92 -4.01 0.23
CA ASP A 306 17.93 -4.23 1.67
C ASP A 306 16.74 -5.14 2.00
N ALA A 307 17.00 -6.23 2.71
CA ALA A 307 15.99 -7.24 3.03
C ALA A 307 14.77 -6.64 3.76
N GLN A 308 14.96 -5.56 4.53
CA GLN A 308 13.87 -4.90 5.27
C GLN A 308 12.82 -4.24 4.37
N ASP A 309 13.17 -3.93 3.13
CA ASP A 309 12.33 -3.25 2.15
C ASP A 309 11.31 -4.21 1.49
N LEU A 310 11.49 -5.54 1.62
CA LEU A 310 10.52 -6.52 1.15
C LEU A 310 9.45 -6.79 2.21
N GLN A 311 8.21 -6.39 1.90
CA GLN A 311 7.01 -6.65 2.67
C GLN A 311 6.37 -7.95 2.15
N LEU A 312 6.65 -9.08 2.78
CA LEU A 312 5.94 -10.31 2.50
C LEU A 312 4.60 -10.31 3.25
N MET A 313 3.51 -10.81 2.69
CA MET A 313 2.26 -11.01 3.41
C MET A 313 1.47 -12.16 2.79
N VAL A 314 0.54 -12.76 3.54
CA VAL A 314 -0.37 -13.78 3.00
C VAL A 314 -1.79 -13.23 2.97
N ALA A 315 -2.39 -13.17 1.79
CA ALA A 315 -3.75 -12.68 1.60
C ALA A 315 -4.40 -13.30 0.36
N GLY A 316 -5.71 -13.20 0.27
CA GLY A 316 -6.49 -13.73 -0.82
C GLY A 316 -7.26 -15.00 -0.45
N GLY A 317 -7.93 -15.53 -1.47
CA GLY A 317 -8.64 -16.80 -1.36
C GLY A 317 -7.74 -18.00 -1.57
N TRP A 318 -8.28 -19.19 -1.31
CA TRP A 318 -7.62 -20.42 -1.73
C TRP A 318 -7.54 -20.47 -3.26
N GLY A 319 -6.34 -20.58 -3.81
CA GLY A 319 -6.09 -20.60 -5.24
C GLY A 319 -4.62 -20.35 -5.62
N PRO A 320 -4.25 -20.69 -6.86
CA PRO A 320 -2.86 -20.69 -7.35
C PRO A 320 -2.38 -19.30 -7.80
N VAL A 321 -2.67 -18.25 -7.03
CA VAL A 321 -2.35 -16.86 -7.42
C VAL A 321 -1.69 -16.10 -6.27
N SER A 322 -0.52 -15.53 -6.56
CA SER A 322 0.17 -14.53 -5.75
C SER A 322 0.21 -13.18 -6.48
N ALA A 323 0.67 -12.13 -5.81
CA ALA A 323 0.78 -10.80 -6.36
C ALA A 323 2.09 -10.12 -5.96
N VAL A 324 2.66 -9.34 -6.87
CA VAL A 324 3.83 -8.49 -6.63
C VAL A 324 3.46 -7.05 -6.91
N ALA A 325 3.50 -6.20 -5.89
CA ALA A 325 3.35 -4.75 -6.01
C ALA A 325 4.73 -4.09 -5.88
N HIS A 326 5.27 -3.65 -7.01
CA HIS A 326 6.56 -2.97 -7.09
C HIS A 326 6.50 -1.62 -6.37
N GLY A 327 7.60 -1.19 -5.77
CA GLY A 327 7.65 0.09 -5.07
C GLY A 327 8.02 1.27 -5.95
N TRP A 328 7.94 2.43 -5.32
CA TRP A 328 8.26 3.69 -5.94
C TRP A 328 9.63 4.23 -5.51
N GLY A 329 10.51 4.43 -6.49
CA GLY A 329 11.65 5.36 -6.39
C GLY A 329 12.66 5.12 -5.26
N GLY A 330 13.79 5.84 -5.32
CA GLY A 330 14.86 5.69 -4.32
C GLY A 330 14.59 6.41 -2.98
N GLY A 331 13.56 7.27 -2.93
CA GLY A 331 13.38 8.29 -1.91
C GLY A 331 12.21 8.08 -0.95
N SER A 332 11.53 6.93 -0.98
CA SER A 332 10.52 6.53 0.00
C SER A 332 10.93 5.23 0.66
N ARG A 333 10.60 5.09 1.95
CA ARG A 333 10.72 3.85 2.71
C ARG A 333 9.38 3.49 3.35
N ALA A 334 9.06 2.21 3.42
CA ALA A 334 7.91 1.75 4.16
C ALA A 334 8.05 2.15 5.63
N VAL A 335 6.95 2.57 6.23
CA VAL A 335 6.87 2.98 7.62
C VAL A 335 5.85 2.12 8.33
N HIS A 336 6.13 1.73 9.57
CA HIS A 336 5.19 0.97 10.38
C HIS A 336 5.11 1.52 11.80
N GLY A 337 4.00 1.22 12.47
CA GLY A 337 3.76 1.63 13.85
C GLY A 337 2.44 1.08 14.37
N THR A 338 2.35 1.02 15.70
CA THR A 338 1.07 0.84 16.38
C THR A 338 0.22 2.11 16.23
N TYR A 339 -1.09 1.97 16.36
CA TYR A 339 -2.02 3.08 16.36
C TYR A 339 -3.05 2.93 17.50
N ALA A 340 -3.50 4.07 18.05
CA ALA A 340 -4.53 4.08 19.07
C ALA A 340 -5.86 3.63 18.45
N THR A 341 -6.58 2.73 19.12
CA THR A 341 -7.85 2.15 18.63
C THR A 341 -9.09 2.69 19.34
N HIS A 342 -8.89 3.60 20.29
CA HIS A 342 -9.86 4.35 21.06
C HIS A 342 -9.26 5.74 21.29
#